data_AF-A0A412PBL6-F1
#
_entry.id   AF-A0A412PBL6-F1
#
_cell.length_a   1.000
_cell.length_b   1.000
_cell.length_c   1.000
_cell.angle_alpha   90.00
_cell.angle_beta   90.00
_cell.angle_gamma   90.00
#
_symmetry.space_group_name_H-M   'P 1'
#
loop_
_entity.id
_entity.type
_entity.pdbx_description
1 polymer ?
#
loop_
_entity_poly.entity_id
_entity_poly.type
_entity_poly.pdbx_seq_one_letter_code
_entity_poly.pdbx_strand_id
1 'polypeptide(L)' 'MRILMDQGMKHRGITEDLKKKDQMEWIRHVNNLQHSAEENIKHELIYC' A
#
# COMPACT_ATOMS: atom_id res chain seq x y z
N MET A 1 8.82 -6.75 -0.10
CA MET A 1 7.92 -5.58 -0.13
C MET A 1 7.37 -5.23 -1.52
N ARG A 2 8.18 -5.15 -2.59
CA ARG A 2 7.70 -4.71 -3.92
C ARG A 2 6.47 -5.48 -4.44
N ILE A 3 6.43 -6.81 -4.26
CA ILE A 3 5.30 -7.65 -4.70
C ILE A 3 4.02 -7.40 -3.88
N LEU A 4 4.13 -7.25 -2.55
CA LEU A 4 3.01 -6.92 -1.66
C LEU A 4 2.43 -5.54 -1.97
N MET A 5 3.29 -4.56 -2.27
CA MET A 5 2.86 -3.24 -2.67
C MET A 5 2.18 -3.24 -4.04
N ASP A 6 2.72 -3.95 -5.04
CA ASP A 6 2.10 -4.06 -6.37
C ASP A 6 0.73 -4.75 -6.29
N GLN A 7 0.61 -5.81 -5.50
CA GLN A 7 -0.66 -6.49 -5.25
C GLN A 7 -1.65 -5.57 -4.52
N GLY A 8 -1.19 -4.86 -3.48
CA GLY A 8 -2.02 -3.94 -2.72
C GLY A 8 -2.47 -2.72 -3.52
N MET A 9 -1.62 -2.20 -4.41
CA MET A 9 -1.96 -1.13 -5.35
C MET A 9 -3.00 -1.59 -6.37
N LYS A 10 -2.84 -2.80 -6.94
CA LYS A 10 -3.87 -3.41 -7.81
C LYS A 10 -5.18 -3.64 -7.06
N HIS A 11 -5.13 -4.13 -5.83
CA HIS A 11 -6.32 -4.43 -5.03
C HIS A 11 -7.08 -3.18 -4.61
N ARG A 12 -6.38 -2.08 -4.28
CA ARG A 12 -7.00 -0.77 -3.97
C ARG A 12 -7.28 0.09 -5.19
N GLY A 13 -6.89 -0.33 -6.39
CA GLY A 13 -7.06 0.46 -7.62
C GLY A 13 -6.28 1.77 -7.61
N ILE A 14 -5.12 1.82 -6.94
CA ILE A 14 -4.25 3.00 -6.93
C ILE A 14 -3.63 3.13 -8.32
N THR A 15 -4.28 3.88 -9.21
CA THR A 15 -3.86 4.09 -10.60
C THR A 15 -2.98 5.34 -10.73
N GLU A 16 -2.15 5.37 -11.78
CA GLU A 16 -1.35 6.56 -12.11
C GLU A 16 -2.21 7.77 -12.49
N ASP A 17 -3.46 7.54 -12.92
CA ASP A 17 -4.45 8.61 -13.11
C ASP A 17 -4.79 9.34 -11.81
N LEU A 18 -4.87 8.62 -10.68
CA LEU A 18 -5.05 9.24 -9.36
C LEU A 18 -3.82 10.07 -8.99
N LYS A 19 -2.62 9.61 -9.33
CA LYS A 19 -1.38 10.36 -9.11
C LYS A 19 -1.33 11.68 -9.90
N LYS A 20 -1.91 11.69 -11.11
CA LYS A 20 -2.02 12.90 -11.96
C LYS A 20 -3.11 13.86 -11.49
N LYS A 21 -4.25 13.33 -11.03
CA LYS A 21 -5.36 14.15 -10.52
C LYS A 21 -5.08 14.72 -9.14
N ASP A 22 -4.58 13.89 -8.24
CA ASP A 22 -4.38 14.25 -6.84
C ASP A 22 -3.21 13.48 -6.21
N GLN A 23 -2.04 14.09 -6.31
CA GLN A 23 -0.79 13.50 -5.85
C GLN A 23 -0.77 13.28 -4.33
N MET A 24 -1.43 14.15 -3.56
CA MET A 24 -1.48 14.03 -2.09
C MET A 24 -2.30 12.84 -1.64
N GLU A 25 -3.48 12.63 -2.24
CA GLU A 25 -4.30 11.45 -1.96
C GLU A 25 -3.60 10.17 -2.44
N TRP A 26 -2.90 10.19 -3.57
CA TRP A 26 -2.07 9.06 -4.00
C TRP A 26 -1.02 8.69 -2.95
N ILE A 27 -0.24 9.66 -2.45
CA ILE A 27 0.77 9.43 -1.39
C ILE A 27 0.10 8.87 -0.13
N ARG A 28 -1.06 9.41 0.25
CA ARG A 28 -1.83 8.94 1.42
C ARG A 28 -2.26 7.48 1.27
N HIS A 29 -2.77 7.10 0.09
CA HIS A 29 -3.16 5.72 -0.19
C HIS A 29 -1.98 4.75 -0.19
N VAL A 30 -0.84 5.17 -0.76
CA VAL A 30 0.40 4.38 -0.77
C VAL A 30 0.94 4.21 0.65
N ASN A 31 1.00 5.27 1.45
CA ASN A 31 1.43 5.20 2.84
C ASN A 31 0.53 4.27 3.67
N ASN A 32 -0.79 4.38 3.52
CA ASN A 32 -1.72 3.48 4.21
C ASN A 32 -1.54 2.02 3.79
N LEU A 33 -1.20 1.76 2.53
CA LEU A 33 -0.94 0.41 2.05
C LEU A 33 0.36 -0.14 2.64
N GLN A 34 1.41 0.68 2.68
CA GLN A 34 2.68 0.33 3.30
C GLN A 34 2.51 -0.03 4.78
N HIS A 35 1.80 0.82 5.52
CA HIS A 35 1.60 0.64 6.94
C HIS A 35 0.81 -0.64 7.23
N SER A 36 -0.23 -0.93 6.44
CA SER A 36 -1.00 -2.17 6.55
C SER A 36 -0.16 -3.41 6.19
N ALA A 37 0.73 -3.31 5.20
CA ALA A 37 1.64 -4.41 4.87
C ALA A 37 2.68 -4.65 5.98
N GLU A 38 3.19 -3.59 6.60
CA GLU A 38 4.12 -3.68 7.74
C GLU A 38 3.46 -4.27 8.98
N GLU A 39 2.20 -3.91 9.26
CA GLU A 39 1.43 -4.52 10.35
C GLU A 39 1.21 -6.02 10.11
N ASN A 40 0.82 -6.43 8.91
CA ASN A 40 0.66 -7.85 8.59
C ASN A 40 1.96 -8.63 8.79
N ILE A 41 3.07 -8.10 8.27
CA ILE A 41 4.39 -8.73 8.43
C ILE A 41 4.80 -8.77 9.90
N LYS A 42 4.57 -7.70 10.67
CA LYS A 42 4.86 -7.70 12.11
C LYS A 42 4.03 -8.73 12.86
N HIS A 43 2.76 -8.85 12.53
CA HIS A 43 1.90 -9.88 13.12
C HIS A 43 2.41 -11.28 12.78
N GLU A 44 2.76 -11.54 11.52
CA GLU A 44 3.33 -12.83 11.10
C GLU A 44 4.66 -13.14 11.80
N LEU A 45 5.52 -12.14 12.04
CA LEU A 45 6.82 -12.33 12.69
C LEU A 45 6.74 -12.48 14.21
N ILE A 46 5.78 -11.82 14.87
CA ILE A 46 5.65 -11.79 16.34
C ILE A 46 4.77 -12.94 16.85
N TYR A 47 3.82 -13.42 16.04
CA TYR A 47 2.87 -14.47 16.41
C TYR A 47 3.13 -15.82 15.69
N CYS A 48 4.38 -16.11 15.33
CA CYS A 48 4.80 -17.47 14.92
C CYS A 48 4.93 -18.41 16.12
#